data_AF-A0A0W8F8D1-F1
#
_entry.id   AF-A0A0W8F8D1-F1
#
_cell.length_a   1.000
_cell.length_b   1.000
_cell.length_c   1.000
_cell.angle_alpha   90.00
_cell.angle_beta   90.00
_cell.angle_gamma   90.00
#
_symmetry.space_group_name_H-M   'P 1'
#
loop_
_entity.id
_entity.type
_entity.pdbx_description
1 polymer ?
#
loop_
_entity_poly.entity_id
_entity_poly.type
_entity_poly.pdbx_seq_one_letter_code
_entity_poly.pdbx_strand_id
1 'polypeptide(L)'
;MIREKFSLPEEDVRPVPMSSEGADIQLSKRARLIFPFAVECKNQERLNIWEAIKQAKKHGDNTCLTPLVVFTRNREDVYVSLPLEDFMDLLVICAAD
;
A
#
# COMPACT_ATOMS: atom_id res chain seq x y z
N MET A 1 2.94 -11.16 4.65
CA MET A 1 3.40 -10.73 3.31
C MET A 1 4.52 -9.68 3.34
N ILE A 2 4.27 -8.39 3.65
CA ILE A 2 5.32 -7.34 3.57
C ILE A 2 6.53 -7.69 4.45
N ARG A 3 6.29 -7.98 5.74
CA ARG A 3 7.35 -8.35 6.69
C ARG A 3 8.19 -9.52 6.21
N GLU A 4 7.53 -10.60 5.80
CA GLU A 4 8.20 -11.84 5.38
C GLU A 4 8.98 -11.67 4.07
N LYS A 5 8.42 -10.97 3.09
CA LYS A 5 9.10 -10.77 1.79
C LYS A 5 10.32 -9.87 1.89
N PHE A 6 10.27 -8.88 2.77
CA PHE A 6 11.38 -7.93 2.94
C PHE A 6 12.21 -8.20 4.19
N SER A 7 12.01 -9.32 4.88
CA SER A 7 12.70 -9.69 6.13
C SER A 7 12.69 -8.55 7.18
N LEU A 8 11.54 -7.87 7.33
CA LEU A 8 11.36 -6.76 8.25
C LEU A 8 10.87 -7.23 9.64
N PRO A 9 11.39 -6.64 10.73
CA PRO A 9 10.87 -6.82 12.09
C PRO A 9 9.41 -6.39 12.27
N GLU A 10 8.82 -6.76 13.40
CA GLU A 10 7.43 -6.43 13.73
C GLU A 10 7.17 -4.95 13.91
N GLU A 11 8.13 -4.26 14.52
CA GLU A 11 8.07 -2.83 14.77
C GLU A 11 8.06 -1.98 13.49
N ASP A 12 8.49 -2.57 12.38
CA ASP A 12 8.65 -1.88 11.10
C ASP A 12 7.37 -1.85 10.26
N VAL A 13 6.44 -2.78 10.49
CA VAL A 13 5.16 -2.88 9.77
C VAL A 13 4.06 -3.25 10.74
N ARG A 14 3.19 -2.29 11.08
CA ARG A 14 2.10 -2.48 12.05
C ARG A 14 0.76 -2.14 11.41
N PRO A 15 -0.28 -2.98 11.61
CA PRO A 15 -1.63 -2.59 11.25
C PRO A 15 -2.10 -1.43 12.15
N VAL A 16 -2.81 -0.46 11.59
CA VAL A 16 -3.43 0.62 12.36
C VAL A 16 -4.84 0.18 12.78
N PRO A 17 -5.23 0.36 14.06
CA PRO A 17 -6.59 0.06 14.49
C PRO A 17 -7.61 0.88 13.70
N MET A 18 -8.74 0.28 13.33
CA MET A 18 -9.82 0.95 12.57
C MET A 18 -10.38 2.23 13.24
N SER A 19 -10.14 2.42 14.54
CA SER A 19 -10.55 3.59 15.31
C SER A 19 -9.56 4.76 15.24
N SER A 20 -8.44 4.61 14.52
CA SER A 20 -7.37 5.59 14.45
C SER A 20 -7.31 6.22 13.05
N GLU A 21 -7.06 7.53 13.00
CA GLU A 21 -6.84 8.23 11.74
C GLU A 21 -5.45 7.86 11.17
N GLY A 22 -5.39 7.51 9.88
CA GLY A 22 -4.13 7.22 9.18
C GLY A 22 -4.23 6.05 8.20
N ALA A 23 -3.10 5.72 7.56
CA ALA A 23 -2.98 4.56 6.68
C ALA A 23 -3.32 3.27 7.42
N ASP A 24 -3.90 2.28 6.72
CA ASP A 24 -4.21 0.97 7.30
C ASP A 24 -2.94 0.24 7.78
N ILE A 25 -1.79 0.57 7.20
CA ILE A 25 -0.48 0.03 7.58
C ILE A 25 0.46 1.18 7.95
N GLN A 26 0.96 1.16 9.17
CA GLN A 26 2.01 2.04 9.63
C GLN A 26 3.38 1.42 9.38
N LEU A 27 4.22 2.17 8.66
CA LEU A 27 5.58 1.77 8.31
C LEU A 27 6.59 2.64 9.07
N SER A 28 7.64 2.03 9.61
CA SER A 28 8.77 2.78 10.16
C SER A 28 9.53 3.53 9.06
N LYS A 29 10.43 4.44 9.44
CA LYS A 29 11.30 5.14 8.48
C LYS A 29 12.08 4.17 7.60
N ARG A 30 12.59 3.07 8.18
CA ARG A 30 13.35 2.06 7.44
C ARG A 30 12.46 1.27 6.50
N ALA A 31 11.29 0.84 6.96
CA ALA A 31 10.34 0.11 6.13
C ALA A 31 9.87 0.92 4.92
N ARG A 32 9.68 2.23 5.06
CA ARG A 32 9.33 3.13 3.96
C ARG A 32 10.38 3.23 2.86
N LEU A 33 11.66 2.99 3.16
CA LEU A 33 12.71 2.96 2.14
C LEU A 33 12.67 1.69 1.30
N ILE A 34 12.12 0.60 1.85
CA ILE A 34 12.06 -0.72 1.20
C ILE A 34 10.70 -0.93 0.53
N PHE A 35 9.63 -0.43 1.15
CA PHE A 35 8.26 -0.52 0.67
C PHE A 35 7.62 0.88 0.73
N PRO A 36 7.88 1.75 -0.28
CA PRO A 36 7.55 3.18 -0.25
C PRO A 36 6.08 3.47 -0.60
N PHE A 37 5.13 2.72 -0.03
CA PHE A 37 3.71 2.84 -0.37
C PHE A 37 2.84 3.26 0.82
N ALA A 38 1.90 4.17 0.56
CA ALA A 38 0.80 4.52 1.46
C ALA A 38 -0.36 3.59 1.17
N VAL A 39 -0.51 2.55 2.00
CA VAL A 39 -1.44 1.44 1.76
C VAL A 39 -2.82 1.75 2.30
N GLU A 40 -3.83 1.59 1.44
CA GLU A 40 -5.25 1.50 1.78
C GLU A 40 -5.77 0.10 1.43
N CYS A 41 -6.38 -0.59 2.38
CA CYS A 41 -6.87 -1.96 2.26
C CYS A 41 -8.41 -1.97 2.15
N LYS A 42 -8.96 -2.64 1.13
CA LYS A 42 -10.42 -2.78 0.97
C LYS A 42 -10.82 -4.23 0.71
N ASN A 43 -11.65 -4.79 1.57
CA ASN A 43 -12.37 -6.05 1.28
C ASN A 43 -13.86 -5.73 1.10
N GLN A 44 -14.28 -5.54 -0.15
CA GLN A 44 -15.62 -5.05 -0.48
C GLN A 44 -16.12 -5.66 -1.81
N GLU A 45 -17.33 -6.22 -1.81
CA GLU A 45 -17.98 -6.74 -3.03
C GLU A 45 -18.21 -5.65 -4.09
N ARG A 46 -18.48 -4.43 -3.64
CA ARG A 46 -18.59 -3.22 -4.47
C ARG A 46 -17.63 -2.16 -3.96
N LEU A 47 -16.54 -1.98 -4.69
CA LEU A 47 -15.48 -1.02 -4.34
C LEU A 47 -15.65 0.28 -5.14
N ASN A 48 -15.72 1.41 -4.43
CA ASN A 48 -15.50 2.72 -5.03
C ASN A 48 -14.00 3.01 -5.09
N ILE A 49 -13.35 2.63 -6.19
CA ILE A 49 -11.89 2.73 -6.32
C ILE A 49 -11.37 4.17 -6.21
N TRP A 50 -12.13 5.16 -6.69
CA TRP A 50 -11.74 6.56 -6.65
C TRP A 50 -11.67 7.12 -5.22
N GLU A 51 -12.62 6.71 -4.38
CA GLU A 51 -12.61 7.07 -2.96
C GLU A 51 -11.46 6.41 -2.21
N ALA A 52 -11.20 5.12 -2.48
CA ALA A 52 -10.07 4.41 -1.90
C ALA A 52 -8.72 5.04 -2.31
N ILE A 53 -8.56 5.42 -3.58
CA ILE A 53 -7.37 6.15 -4.06
C ILE A 53 -7.24 7.50 -3.36
N LYS A 54 -8.33 8.23 -3.15
CA LYS A 54 -8.32 9.51 -2.42
C LYS A 54 -7.87 9.32 -0.97
N GLN A 55 -8.31 8.25 -0.30
CA GLN A 55 -7.85 7.89 1.05
C GLN A 55 -6.36 7.56 1.06
N ALA A 56 -5.89 6.69 0.15
CA ALA A 56 -4.47 6.35 0.01
C ALA A 56 -3.59 7.59 -0.22
N LYS A 57 -4.02 8.53 -1.08
CA LYS A 57 -3.31 9.80 -1.32
C LYS A 57 -3.21 10.66 -0.06
N LYS A 58 -4.34 10.85 0.64
CA LYS A 58 -4.37 11.61 1.90
C LYS A 58 -3.39 11.03 2.94
N HIS A 59 -3.23 9.72 2.97
CA HIS A 59 -2.27 9.04 3.84
C HIS A 59 -0.81 9.24 3.41
N GLY A 60 -0.56 9.35 2.09
CA GLY A 60 0.76 9.57 1.50
C GLY A 60 1.29 11.01 1.57
N ASP A 61 0.40 12.01 1.62
CA ASP A 61 0.75 13.44 1.52
C ASP A 61 1.82 13.90 2.53
N ASN A 62 1.84 13.34 3.74
CA ASN A 62 2.79 13.72 4.79
C ASN A 62 4.06 12.85 4.84
N THR A 63 4.19 11.88 3.94
CA THR A 63 5.23 10.83 4.04
C THR A 63 5.99 10.57 2.73
N CYS A 64 5.68 11.30 1.65
CA CYS A 64 6.26 11.11 0.31
C CYS A 64 6.12 9.66 -0.19
N LEU A 65 5.04 8.97 0.21
CA LEU A 65 4.77 7.59 -0.19
C LEU A 65 3.84 7.56 -1.41
N THR A 66 4.10 6.63 -2.32
CA THR A 66 3.21 6.38 -3.48
C THR A 66 1.90 5.77 -2.99
N PRO A 67 0.73 6.28 -3.39
CA PRO A 67 -0.55 5.71 -2.99
C PRO A 67 -0.75 4.31 -3.58
N LEU A 68 -1.12 3.35 -2.74
CA LEU A 68 -1.39 1.96 -3.13
C LEU A 68 -2.71 1.51 -2.52
N VAL A 69 -3.65 1.07 -3.35
CA VAL A 69 -4.87 0.41 -2.86
C VAL A 69 -4.71 -1.09 -3.03
N VAL A 70 -4.80 -1.84 -1.93
CA VAL A 70 -4.84 -3.30 -1.91
C VAL A 70 -6.28 -3.70 -1.70
N PHE A 71 -6.86 -4.48 -2.62
CA PHE A 71 -8.27 -4.80 -2.56
C PHE A 71 -8.61 -6.21 -3.00
N THR A 72 -9.72 -6.72 -2.46
CA THR A 72 -10.25 -8.05 -2.78
C THR A 72 -11.76 -8.09 -2.53
N ARG A 73 -12.37 -9.22 -2.93
CA ARG A 73 -13.73 -9.63 -2.56
C ARG A 73 -13.66 -10.96 -1.82
N ASN A 74 -14.76 -11.37 -1.19
CA ASN A 74 -14.75 -12.64 -0.50
C ASN A 74 -14.53 -13.79 -1.48
N ARG A 75 -13.53 -14.63 -1.22
CA ARG A 75 -13.14 -15.80 -2.04
C ARG A 75 -12.58 -15.44 -3.42
N GLU A 76 -12.06 -14.24 -3.59
CA GLU A 76 -11.37 -13.81 -4.80
C GLU A 76 -9.88 -13.54 -4.51
N ASP A 77 -9.10 -13.36 -5.57
CA ASP A 77 -7.69 -12.97 -5.46
C ASP A 77 -7.54 -11.54 -4.90
N VAL A 78 -6.34 -11.22 -4.40
CA VAL A 78 -5.97 -9.89 -3.93
C VAL A 78 -5.29 -9.13 -5.06
N TYR A 79 -5.81 -7.94 -5.36
CA TYR A 79 -5.33 -7.05 -6.39
C TYR A 79 -4.76 -5.77 -5.80
N VAL A 80 -3.97 -5.06 -6.59
CA VAL A 80 -3.45 -3.74 -6.25
C VAL A 80 -3.75 -2.74 -7.35
N SER A 81 -4.02 -1.49 -6.97
CA SER A 81 -4.00 -0.36 -7.89
C SER A 81 -2.78 0.51 -7.60
N LEU A 82 -2.06 0.87 -8.65
CA LEU A 82 -0.89 1.75 -8.62
C LEU A 82 -1.07 2.83 -9.68
N PRO A 83 -0.58 4.08 -9.47
CA PRO A 83 -0.54 5.04 -10.55
C PRO A 83 0.26 4.48 -11.73
N LEU A 84 -0.14 4.85 -12.95
CA LEU A 84 0.43 4.28 -14.16
C LEU A 84 1.94 4.53 -14.26
N GLU A 85 2.39 5.74 -13.98
CA GLU A 85 3.82 6.10 -14.04
C GLU A 85 4.65 5.24 -13.07
N ASP A 86 4.22 5.11 -11.81
CA ASP A 86 4.90 4.24 -10.83
C ASP A 86 4.93 2.78 -11.29
N PHE A 87 3.86 2.29 -11.94
CA PHE A 87 3.85 0.94 -12.52
C PHE A 87 4.86 0.79 -13.66
N MET A 88 4.95 1.79 -14.54
CA MET A 88 5.92 1.81 -15.63
C MET A 88 7.36 1.85 -15.11
N ASP A 89 7.64 2.65 -14.08
CA ASP A 89 8.95 2.72 -13.43
C ASP A 89 9.38 1.36 -12.85
N LEU A 90 8.45 0.63 -12.23
CA LEU A 90 8.71 -0.73 -11.74
C LEU A 90 9.06 -1.70 -12.87
N LEU A 91 8.39 -1.59 -14.03
CA LEU A 91 8.70 -2.43 -15.19
C LEU A 91 10.10 -2.16 -15.74
N VAL A 92 10.53 -0.90 -15.76
CA VAL A 92 11.88 -0.52 -16.21
C VAL A 92 12.95 -1.13 -15.31
N ILE A 93 12.75 -1.09 -14.00
CA ILE A 93 13.67 -1.71 -13.03
C ILE A 93 13.74 -3.23 -13.27
N CYS A 94 12.60 -3.91 -13.39
CA CYS A 94 12.57 -5.35 -13.60
C CYS A 94 13.14 -5.81 -14.94
N ALA A 95 13.12 -4.96 -15.97
CA ALA A 95 13.66 -5.27 -17.29
C ALA A 95 15.18 -4.99 -17.41
N ALA A 96 15.76 -4.29 -16.42
CA ALA A 96 17.18 -3.98 -16.37
C ALA A 96 18.04 -5.08 -15.71
N ASP A 97 17.38 -6.10 -15.14
CA ASP A 97 17.96 -7.33 -14.57
C ASP A 97 17.76 -8.53 -15.51
#